data_AF-A0A944G2Y5-F1
#
_entry.id   AF-A0A944G2Y5-F1
#
_cell.length_a   1.000
_cell.length_b   1.000
_cell.length_c   1.000
_cell.angle_alpha   90.00
_cell.angle_beta   90.00
_cell.angle_gamma   90.00
#
_symmetry.space_group_name_H-M   'P 1'
#
loop_
_entity.id
_entity.type
_entity.pdbx_description
1 polymer ?
#
loop_
_entity_poly.entity_id
_entity_poly.type
_entity_poly.pdbx_seq_one_letter_code
_entity_poly.pdbx_strand_id
1 'polypeptide(L)'
;MSDYQAIKKAEIALDGLTVLAGENGSGKSTLSETLYRLTKVLTEYEQLIDKKATGDIYSAIRPLQEVNMVLQRYVHREQNSDFQIEEILHLMKKIRETKNLISAEEYALKLIEKYRELLTKAFEVTRNKEFLRSRLMTIFETEQEMSDDKSFVENVFNKMEDEIENIAKTARQDKTDRKRKTFVDLMPRIDISSLQLSEDGVELIEQNHFEQLINIKRVIYYKTYELMDYLGDKPSDFHSYLFETSPEYQMTQEERLLSMRLRAILGGTIDRGETLWRDQLLYHRDDGLEIPLKQAATGLISFSYLARLLENGYLKKDTLLIIDEPEAHLHPKWIVEYARILVLLQKQIGTKILISSHNPDMVAAIDAIARKEGVSERTNFYFAKPSDTNKYKYIFERQDNIGSIFDSFNIALTRIEEYGED
;
A
#
# COMPACT_ATOMS: atom_id res chain seq x y z
N MET A 1 13.33 14.91 9.95
CA MET A 1 14.32 14.13 9.18
C MET A 1 15.58 14.96 8.96
N SER A 2 16.77 14.37 9.09
CA SER A 2 18.05 15.09 9.01
C SER A 2 19.11 14.34 8.22
N ASP A 3 19.87 15.03 7.37
CA ASP A 3 21.01 14.49 6.60
C ASP A 3 20.75 13.24 5.71
N TYR A 4 19.51 13.01 5.29
CA TYR A 4 19.10 11.89 4.43
C TYR A 4 19.06 12.26 2.93
N GLN A 5 19.83 11.57 2.08
CA GLN A 5 19.93 11.87 0.63
C GLN A 5 20.17 13.36 0.34
N ALA A 6 19.34 14.02 -0.47
CA ALA A 6 19.42 15.46 -0.76
C ALA A 6 18.93 16.35 0.41
N ILE A 7 18.41 15.77 1.49
CA ILE A 7 17.75 16.51 2.57
C ILE A 7 18.75 16.73 3.70
N LYS A 8 19.00 18.00 4.03
CA LYS A 8 19.80 18.41 5.19
C LYS A 8 18.96 18.41 6.46
N LYS A 9 17.79 19.04 6.40
CA LYS A 9 16.83 19.11 7.51
C LYS A 9 15.42 19.31 6.94
N ALA A 10 14.46 18.55 7.45
CA ALA A 10 13.05 18.72 7.15
C ALA A 10 12.21 18.43 8.39
N GLU A 11 11.39 19.40 8.77
CA GLU A 11 10.42 19.33 9.87
C GLU A 11 9.07 19.76 9.32
N ILE A 12 8.22 18.78 9.00
CA ILE A 12 7.02 18.98 8.18
C ILE A 12 5.78 18.64 9.01
N ALA A 13 4.84 19.57 9.10
CA ALA A 13 3.52 19.33 9.70
C ALA A 13 2.57 18.68 8.68
N LEU A 14 1.76 17.73 9.14
CA LEU A 14 0.82 16.94 8.33
C LEU A 14 -0.61 17.01 8.92
N ASP A 15 -1.04 18.21 9.32
CA ASP A 15 -2.30 18.50 10.02
C ASP A 15 -3.39 19.12 9.12
N GLY A 16 -3.16 19.16 7.81
CA GLY A 16 -4.06 19.76 6.83
C GLY A 16 -3.55 19.55 5.40
N LEU A 17 -3.45 20.64 4.64
CA LEU A 17 -2.87 20.64 3.29
C LEU A 17 -1.44 21.19 3.38
N THR A 18 -0.46 20.36 3.06
CA THR A 18 0.96 20.72 3.10
C THR A 18 1.54 20.69 1.69
N VAL A 19 2.23 21.78 1.32
CA VAL A 19 2.87 21.97 0.01
C VAL A 19 4.38 22.00 0.19
N LEU A 20 5.09 21.04 -0.41
CA LEU A 20 6.54 21.05 -0.56
C LEU A 20 6.88 21.70 -1.90
N ALA A 21 7.50 22.87 -1.87
CA ALA A 21 7.92 23.62 -3.04
C ALA A 21 9.44 23.70 -3.14
N GLY A 22 9.97 23.68 -4.36
CA GLY A 22 11.39 23.86 -4.63
C GLY A 22 11.83 23.24 -5.94
N GLU A 23 13.10 23.43 -6.30
CA GLU A 23 13.65 22.92 -7.56
C GLU A 23 13.70 21.39 -7.62
N ASN A 24 13.88 20.86 -8.83
CA ASN A 24 14.05 19.43 -9.05
C ASN A 24 15.35 18.93 -8.40
N GLY A 25 15.31 17.72 -7.84
CA GLY A 25 16.45 17.14 -7.11
C GLY A 25 16.62 17.62 -5.66
N SER A 26 15.76 18.51 -5.16
CA SER A 26 15.80 18.99 -3.76
C SER A 26 15.33 17.96 -2.70
N GLY A 27 14.90 16.77 -3.12
CA GLY A 27 14.47 15.69 -2.23
C GLY A 27 12.97 15.63 -1.92
N LYS A 28 12.13 16.45 -2.57
CA LYS A 28 10.66 16.44 -2.39
C LYS A 28 10.05 15.04 -2.57
N SER A 29 10.31 14.40 -3.72
CA SER A 29 9.81 13.04 -4.01
C SER A 29 10.36 11.99 -3.05
N THR A 30 11.64 12.12 -2.63
CA THR A 30 12.23 11.25 -1.61
C THR A 30 11.47 11.37 -0.28
N LEU A 31 11.14 12.60 0.14
CA LEU A 31 10.39 12.85 1.36
C LEU A 31 8.97 12.28 1.27
N SER A 32 8.26 12.53 0.16
CA SER A 32 6.93 11.98 -0.12
C SER A 32 6.92 10.44 -0.11
N GLU A 33 7.88 9.80 -0.77
CA GLU A 33 7.98 8.33 -0.84
C GLU A 33 8.38 7.72 0.52
N THR A 34 9.30 8.35 1.24
CA THR A 34 9.72 7.90 2.58
C THR A 34 8.55 7.98 3.55
N LEU A 35 7.83 9.11 3.55
CA LEU A 35 6.62 9.29 4.35
C LEU A 35 5.55 8.25 3.99
N TYR A 36 5.27 8.05 2.70
CA TYR A 36 4.31 7.05 2.24
C TYR A 36 4.63 5.68 2.83
N ARG A 37 5.87 5.19 2.66
CA ARG A 37 6.26 3.85 3.13
C ARG A 37 6.18 3.72 4.65
N LEU A 38 6.61 4.74 5.38
CA LEU A 38 6.51 4.78 6.85
C LEU A 38 5.06 4.71 7.32
N THR A 39 4.23 5.62 6.83
CA THR A 39 2.81 5.67 7.19
C THR A 39 2.13 4.37 6.79
N LYS A 40 2.44 3.80 5.62
CA LYS A 40 1.88 2.54 5.14
C LYS A 40 2.14 1.40 6.13
N VAL A 41 3.38 1.23 6.58
CA VAL A 41 3.70 0.18 7.56
C VAL A 41 3.07 0.48 8.92
N LEU A 42 3.05 1.74 9.36
CA LEU A 42 2.39 2.09 10.63
C LEU A 42 0.88 1.81 10.62
N THR A 43 0.20 2.09 9.50
CA THR A 43 -1.25 1.88 9.37
C THR A 43 -1.62 0.43 9.10
N GLU A 44 -0.72 -0.34 8.46
CA GLU A 44 -1.01 -1.70 8.00
C GLU A 44 -0.14 -2.78 8.66
N TYR A 45 0.51 -2.44 9.78
CA TYR A 45 1.48 -3.30 10.44
C TYR A 45 0.94 -4.71 10.69
N GLU A 46 -0.24 -4.82 11.29
CA GLU A 46 -0.83 -6.11 11.63
C GLU A 46 -1.17 -6.94 10.40
N GLN A 47 -1.66 -6.32 9.32
CA GLN A 47 -1.93 -7.00 8.05
C GLN A 47 -0.64 -7.45 7.36
N LEU A 48 0.44 -6.67 7.47
CA LEU A 48 1.75 -7.03 6.94
C LEU A 48 2.36 -8.22 7.70
N ILE A 49 2.21 -8.25 9.03
CA ILE A 49 2.61 -9.39 9.86
C ILE A 49 1.79 -10.64 9.49
N ASP A 50 0.48 -10.52 9.33
CA ASP A 50 -0.36 -11.65 8.90
C ASP A 50 0.05 -12.14 7.51
N LYS A 51 0.29 -11.24 6.56
CA LYS A 51 0.74 -11.60 5.21
C LYS A 51 2.07 -12.36 5.22
N LYS A 52 3.02 -11.95 6.07
CA LYS A 52 4.30 -12.65 6.24
C LYS A 52 4.05 -14.04 6.83
N ALA A 53 3.34 -14.13 7.95
CA ALA A 53 3.09 -15.38 8.66
C ALA A 53 2.27 -16.38 7.84
N THR A 54 1.28 -15.93 7.07
CA THR A 54 0.52 -16.78 6.14
C THR A 54 1.40 -17.34 5.01
N GLY A 55 2.35 -16.55 4.51
CA GLY A 55 3.37 -17.03 3.57
C GLY A 55 4.31 -18.08 4.18
N ASP A 56 4.71 -17.89 5.44
CA ASP A 56 5.55 -18.83 6.18
C ASP A 56 4.78 -20.15 6.44
N ILE A 57 3.51 -20.07 6.87
CA ILE A 57 2.61 -21.24 7.02
C ILE A 57 2.47 -21.99 5.70
N TYR A 58 2.23 -21.29 4.60
CA TYR A 58 2.11 -21.92 3.28
C TYR A 58 3.42 -22.63 2.88
N SER A 59 4.57 -22.07 3.25
CA SER A 59 5.87 -22.69 3.00
C SER A 59 6.08 -23.95 3.85
N ALA A 60 5.69 -23.93 5.13
CA ALA A 60 5.77 -25.07 6.05
C ALA A 60 4.89 -26.26 5.60
N ILE A 61 3.70 -26.01 5.03
CA ILE A 61 2.83 -27.08 4.51
C ILE A 61 3.18 -27.55 3.09
N ARG A 62 4.12 -26.88 2.40
CA ARG A 62 4.48 -27.18 1.02
C ARG A 62 4.89 -28.65 0.81
N PRO A 63 5.64 -29.32 1.71
CA PRO A 63 5.99 -30.73 1.54
C PRO A 63 4.78 -31.66 1.37
N LEU A 64 3.60 -31.30 1.91
CA LEU A 64 2.37 -32.09 1.76
C LEU A 64 1.90 -32.18 0.29
N GLN A 65 2.25 -31.19 -0.55
CA GLN A 65 2.01 -31.27 -1.99
C GLN A 65 2.74 -32.46 -2.62
N GLU A 66 3.95 -32.74 -2.15
CA GLU A 66 4.77 -33.84 -2.64
C GLU A 66 4.27 -35.18 -2.09
N VAL A 67 3.80 -35.19 -0.83
CA VAL A 67 3.13 -36.35 -0.25
C VAL A 67 1.92 -36.76 -1.09
N ASN A 68 1.15 -35.81 -1.63
CA ASN A 68 0.03 -36.12 -2.52
C ASN A 68 0.45 -36.99 -3.72
N MET A 69 1.59 -36.68 -4.35
CA MET A 69 2.12 -37.47 -5.47
C MET A 69 2.49 -38.91 -5.06
N VAL A 70 2.95 -39.09 -3.82
CA VAL A 70 3.26 -40.42 -3.26
C VAL A 70 1.97 -41.18 -2.94
N LEU A 71 0.99 -40.50 -2.34
CA LEU A 71 -0.28 -41.07 -1.92
C LEU A 71 -1.19 -41.46 -3.08
N GLN A 72 -1.13 -40.76 -4.23
CA GLN A 72 -1.90 -41.13 -5.42
C GLN A 72 -1.71 -42.60 -5.82
N ARG A 73 -0.55 -43.21 -5.56
CA ARG A 73 -0.30 -44.62 -5.88
C ARG A 73 -1.07 -45.61 -4.99
N TYR A 74 -1.54 -45.16 -3.83
CA TYR A 74 -2.17 -45.99 -2.80
C TYR A 74 -3.67 -45.68 -2.64
N VAL A 75 -4.08 -44.43 -2.86
CA VAL A 75 -5.43 -43.92 -2.57
C VAL A 75 -6.47 -44.30 -3.65
N HIS A 76 -6.08 -44.57 -4.91
CA HIS A 76 -7.00 -44.91 -6.01
C HIS A 76 -7.68 -46.30 -5.92
N ARG A 77 -7.71 -46.94 -4.74
CA ARG A 77 -8.30 -48.28 -4.54
C ARG A 77 -9.59 -48.30 -3.72
N GLU A 78 -10.06 -47.16 -3.19
CA GLU A 78 -11.27 -47.07 -2.37
C GLU A 78 -12.27 -46.01 -2.87
N GLN A 79 -13.58 -46.25 -2.75
CA GLN A 79 -14.64 -45.35 -3.25
C GLN A 79 -14.69 -43.98 -2.53
N ASN A 80 -14.04 -43.82 -1.38
CA ASN A 80 -14.02 -42.57 -0.59
C ASN A 80 -12.79 -41.67 -0.89
N SER A 81 -11.90 -42.08 -1.80
CA SER A 81 -10.67 -41.35 -2.12
C SER A 81 -10.91 -39.97 -2.72
N ASP A 82 -11.91 -39.86 -3.59
CA ASP A 82 -12.14 -38.66 -4.39
C ASP A 82 -12.61 -37.49 -3.52
N PHE A 83 -13.43 -37.77 -2.51
CA PHE A 83 -13.90 -36.79 -1.53
C PHE A 83 -12.76 -36.22 -0.68
N GLN A 84 -11.82 -37.07 -0.24
CA GLN A 84 -10.67 -36.61 0.56
C GLN A 84 -9.72 -35.73 -0.26
N ILE A 85 -9.54 -36.04 -1.55
CA ILE A 85 -8.70 -35.24 -2.46
C ILE A 85 -9.34 -33.87 -2.71
N GLU A 86 -10.66 -33.80 -2.96
CA GLU A 86 -11.36 -32.54 -3.17
C GLU A 86 -11.24 -31.62 -1.95
N GLU A 87 -11.41 -32.17 -0.75
CA GLU A 87 -11.30 -31.42 0.50
C GLU A 87 -9.88 -30.91 0.77
N ILE A 88 -8.85 -31.73 0.48
CA ILE A 88 -7.45 -31.32 0.53
C ILE A 88 -7.20 -30.15 -0.42
N LEU A 89 -7.61 -30.26 -1.69
CA LEU A 89 -7.42 -29.20 -2.68
C LEU A 89 -8.14 -27.91 -2.25
N HIS A 90 -9.32 -28.03 -1.66
CA HIS A 90 -10.06 -26.90 -1.10
C HIS A 90 -9.33 -26.22 0.06
N LEU A 91 -8.81 -26.98 1.02
CA LEU A 91 -8.02 -26.44 2.14
C LEU A 91 -6.75 -25.76 1.64
N MET A 92 -6.03 -26.39 0.72
CA MET A 92 -4.82 -25.80 0.13
C MET A 92 -5.10 -24.49 -0.60
N LYS A 93 -6.22 -24.43 -1.33
CA LYS A 93 -6.68 -23.20 -1.97
C LYS A 93 -6.97 -22.12 -0.93
N LYS A 94 -7.71 -22.46 0.14
CA LYS A 94 -8.03 -21.53 1.22
C LYS A 94 -6.79 -20.99 1.94
N ILE A 95 -5.79 -21.83 2.21
CA ILE A 95 -4.52 -21.41 2.84
C ILE A 95 -3.76 -20.45 1.92
N ARG A 96 -3.74 -20.71 0.61
CA ARG A 96 -3.08 -19.85 -0.37
C ARG A 96 -3.77 -18.48 -0.51
N GLU A 97 -5.09 -18.42 -0.36
CA GLU A 97 -5.89 -17.23 -0.65
C GLU A 97 -6.18 -16.37 0.59
N THR A 98 -6.17 -16.96 1.79
CA THR A 98 -6.45 -16.21 3.02
C THR A 98 -5.34 -15.21 3.35
N LYS A 99 -5.74 -14.01 3.77
CA LYS A 99 -4.85 -13.00 4.37
C LYS A 99 -4.95 -12.95 5.89
N ASN A 100 -5.81 -13.78 6.48
CA ASN A 100 -6.05 -13.83 7.92
C ASN A 100 -5.24 -14.98 8.53
N LEU A 101 -4.40 -14.66 9.52
CA LEU A 101 -3.53 -15.61 10.21
C LEU A 101 -4.30 -16.73 10.91
N ILE A 102 -5.36 -16.39 11.65
CA ILE A 102 -6.15 -17.37 12.42
C ILE A 102 -6.76 -18.40 11.46
N SER A 103 -7.35 -17.95 10.35
CA SER A 103 -7.88 -18.85 9.34
C SER A 103 -6.79 -19.69 8.67
N ALA A 104 -5.61 -19.12 8.39
CA ALA A 104 -4.51 -19.88 7.78
C ALA A 104 -4.00 -20.99 8.68
N GLU A 105 -3.79 -20.70 9.96
CA GLU A 105 -3.40 -21.66 11.00
C GLU A 105 -4.45 -22.76 11.13
N GLU A 106 -5.74 -22.40 11.27
CA GLU A 106 -6.84 -23.37 11.36
C GLU A 106 -6.89 -24.30 10.13
N TYR A 107 -6.77 -23.76 8.91
CA TYR A 107 -6.79 -24.56 7.70
C TYR A 107 -5.53 -25.43 7.56
N ALA A 108 -4.36 -24.94 7.97
CA ALA A 108 -3.11 -25.70 7.93
C ALA A 108 -3.15 -26.89 8.90
N LEU A 109 -3.62 -26.69 10.13
CA LEU A 109 -3.74 -27.78 11.12
C LEU A 109 -4.75 -28.84 10.65
N LYS A 110 -5.90 -28.42 10.09
CA LYS A 110 -6.87 -29.36 9.48
C LYS A 110 -6.26 -30.13 8.31
N LEU A 111 -5.43 -29.48 7.49
CA LEU A 111 -4.75 -30.13 6.38
C LEU A 111 -3.76 -31.18 6.89
N ILE A 112 -2.95 -30.84 7.90
CA ILE A 112 -2.01 -31.74 8.56
C ILE A 112 -2.73 -32.97 9.11
N GLU A 113 -3.83 -32.78 9.84
CA GLU A 113 -4.64 -33.88 10.40
C GLU A 113 -5.11 -34.85 9.30
N LYS A 114 -5.59 -34.34 8.16
CA LYS A 114 -6.00 -35.19 7.03
C LYS A 114 -4.86 -35.99 6.44
N TYR A 115 -3.69 -35.36 6.26
CA TYR A 115 -2.51 -36.07 5.75
C TYR A 115 -1.99 -37.10 6.76
N ARG A 116 -2.13 -36.84 8.07
CA ARG A 116 -1.82 -37.80 9.14
C ARG A 116 -2.65 -39.07 9.02
N GLU A 117 -3.97 -38.92 8.89
CA GLU A 117 -4.88 -40.05 8.70
C GLU A 117 -4.58 -40.84 7.42
N LEU A 118 -4.36 -40.12 6.31
CA LEU A 118 -4.06 -40.72 5.01
C LEU A 118 -2.75 -41.49 5.01
N LEU A 119 -1.69 -40.93 5.58
CA LEU A 119 -0.39 -41.60 5.65
C LEU A 119 -0.43 -42.80 6.59
N THR A 120 -1.17 -42.71 7.71
CA THR A 120 -1.36 -43.84 8.62
C THR A 120 -2.00 -45.01 7.90
N LYS A 121 -3.12 -44.77 7.18
CA LYS A 121 -3.77 -45.78 6.35
C LYS A 121 -2.85 -46.31 5.24
N ALA A 122 -2.08 -45.44 4.59
CA ALA A 122 -1.15 -45.84 3.54
C ALA A 122 -0.08 -46.83 4.08
N PHE A 123 0.43 -46.62 5.29
CA PHE A 123 1.36 -47.55 5.95
C PHE A 123 0.72 -48.88 6.35
N GLU A 124 -0.57 -48.91 6.66
CA GLU A 124 -1.32 -50.14 6.96
C GLU A 124 -1.51 -51.01 5.72
N VAL A 125 -1.81 -50.40 4.56
CA VAL A 125 -2.17 -51.13 3.33
C VAL A 125 -0.98 -51.39 2.39
N THR A 126 0.12 -50.65 2.52
CA THR A 126 1.26 -50.79 1.60
C THR A 126 2.04 -52.08 1.82
N ARG A 127 2.43 -52.74 0.72
CA ARG A 127 3.34 -53.89 0.74
C ARG A 127 4.81 -53.47 0.87
N ASN A 128 5.14 -52.21 0.60
CA ASN A 128 6.51 -51.69 0.61
C ASN A 128 6.62 -50.47 1.53
N LYS A 129 6.63 -50.75 2.83
CA LYS A 129 6.74 -49.75 3.90
C LYS A 129 8.07 -49.01 3.86
N GLU A 130 9.17 -49.71 3.55
CA GLU A 130 10.51 -49.12 3.43
C GLU A 130 10.57 -48.04 2.35
N PHE A 131 9.98 -48.31 1.17
CA PHE A 131 9.92 -47.32 0.10
C PHE A 131 9.08 -46.09 0.47
N LEU A 132 7.90 -46.29 1.07
CA LEU A 132 7.06 -45.19 1.52
C LEU A 132 7.80 -44.34 2.55
N ARG A 133 8.41 -44.99 3.56
CA ARG A 133 9.22 -44.33 4.58
C ARG A 133 10.37 -43.54 3.97
N SER A 134 11.17 -44.15 3.09
CA SER A 134 12.30 -43.47 2.41
C SER A 134 11.86 -42.22 1.63
N ARG A 135 10.72 -42.29 0.94
CA ARG A 135 10.16 -41.14 0.22
C ARG A 135 9.73 -40.03 1.17
N LEU A 136 9.04 -40.35 2.26
CA LEU A 136 8.62 -39.36 3.25
C LEU A 136 9.82 -38.73 3.98
N MET A 137 10.85 -39.53 4.31
CA MET A 137 12.11 -39.03 4.87
C MET A 137 12.78 -38.01 3.94
N THR A 138 12.71 -38.23 2.63
CA THR A 138 13.22 -37.29 1.63
C THR A 138 12.38 -36.01 1.57
N ILE A 139 11.04 -36.15 1.53
CA ILE A 139 10.10 -35.02 1.41
C ILE A 139 10.18 -34.09 2.64
N PHE A 140 10.29 -34.68 3.83
CA PHE A 140 10.34 -33.95 5.10
C PHE A 140 11.77 -33.71 5.60
N GLU A 141 12.78 -34.01 4.78
CA GLU A 141 14.20 -33.82 5.10
C GLU A 141 14.58 -34.34 6.50
N THR A 142 14.12 -35.54 6.86
CA THR A 142 14.34 -36.12 8.19
C THR A 142 15.19 -37.39 8.10
N GLU A 143 16.14 -37.53 9.04
CA GLU A 143 17.10 -38.65 9.10
C GLU A 143 16.87 -39.58 10.30
N GLN A 144 15.82 -39.34 11.11
CA GLN A 144 15.58 -40.14 12.31
C GLN A 144 15.13 -41.57 11.98
N GLU A 145 15.94 -42.55 12.37
CA GLU A 145 15.51 -43.95 12.44
C GLU A 145 14.48 -44.12 13.56
N MET A 146 13.26 -44.52 13.20
CA MET A 146 12.17 -44.75 14.15
C MET A 146 11.76 -46.22 14.17
N SER A 147 11.42 -46.71 15.36
CA SER A 147 11.12 -48.12 15.64
C SER A 147 9.91 -48.65 14.87
N ASP A 148 8.92 -47.81 14.59
CA ASP A 148 7.68 -48.20 13.94
C ASP A 148 7.08 -47.06 13.09
N ASP A 149 6.23 -47.43 12.12
CA ASP A 149 5.66 -46.51 11.14
C ASP A 149 4.73 -45.46 11.78
N LYS A 150 3.99 -45.83 12.84
CA LYS A 150 3.06 -44.92 13.49
C LYS A 150 3.82 -43.81 14.19
N SER A 151 4.85 -44.16 14.96
CA SER A 151 5.72 -43.18 15.61
C SER A 151 6.41 -42.27 14.58
N PHE A 152 6.79 -42.81 13.42
CA PHE A 152 7.31 -42.00 12.31
C PHE A 152 6.32 -40.95 11.81
N VAL A 153 5.08 -41.36 11.51
CA VAL A 153 4.02 -40.44 11.07
C VAL A 153 3.74 -39.37 12.13
N GLU A 154 3.57 -39.76 13.41
CA GLU A 154 3.32 -38.82 14.50
C GLU A 154 4.45 -37.80 14.67
N ASN A 155 5.71 -38.24 14.62
CA ASN A 155 6.85 -37.34 14.78
C ASN A 155 6.94 -36.30 13.64
N VAL A 156 6.68 -36.72 12.40
CA VAL A 156 6.66 -35.81 11.25
C VAL A 156 5.58 -34.75 11.43
N PHE A 157 4.34 -35.16 11.72
CA PHE A 157 3.24 -34.21 11.79
C PHE A 157 3.25 -33.35 13.06
N ASN A 158 3.69 -33.87 14.20
CA ASN A 158 3.85 -33.05 15.40
C ASN A 158 4.90 -31.94 15.18
N LYS A 159 6.01 -32.22 14.49
CA LYS A 159 6.99 -31.18 14.13
C LYS A 159 6.38 -30.10 13.24
N MET A 160 5.53 -30.48 12.28
CA MET A 160 4.83 -29.52 11.43
C MET A 160 3.84 -28.68 12.23
N GLU A 161 3.05 -29.30 13.10
CA GLU A 161 2.11 -28.59 13.98
C GLU A 161 2.84 -27.59 14.88
N ASP A 162 3.94 -28.03 15.52
CA ASP A 162 4.80 -27.16 16.32
C ASP A 162 5.34 -25.98 15.49
N GLU A 163 5.74 -26.21 14.23
CA GLU A 163 6.21 -25.15 13.33
C GLU A 163 5.08 -24.13 13.04
N ILE A 164 3.89 -24.61 12.67
CA ILE A 164 2.72 -23.74 12.41
C ILE A 164 2.34 -22.93 13.65
N GLU A 165 2.26 -23.57 14.83
CA GLU A 165 1.95 -22.91 16.09
C GLU A 165 3.00 -21.87 16.47
N ASN A 166 4.29 -22.18 16.26
CA ASN A 166 5.39 -21.24 16.51
C ASN A 166 5.35 -20.03 15.58
N ILE A 167 5.04 -20.22 14.29
CA ILE A 167 4.84 -19.12 13.33
C ILE A 167 3.70 -18.21 13.80
N ALA A 168 2.54 -18.79 14.12
CA ALA A 168 1.37 -18.03 14.57
C ALA A 168 1.61 -17.32 15.90
N LYS A 169 2.27 -17.98 16.85
CA LYS A 169 2.67 -17.40 18.13
C LYS A 169 3.62 -16.22 17.95
N THR A 170 4.64 -16.37 17.11
CA THR A 170 5.61 -15.30 16.82
C THR A 170 4.92 -14.10 16.19
N ALA A 171 4.03 -14.33 15.22
CA ALA A 171 3.25 -13.27 14.58
C ALA A 171 2.34 -12.53 15.57
N ARG A 172 1.65 -13.26 16.46
CA ARG A 172 0.84 -12.66 17.53
C ARG A 172 1.70 -11.81 18.47
N GLN A 173 2.89 -12.29 18.85
CA GLN A 173 3.83 -11.53 19.68
C GLN A 173 4.38 -10.29 18.98
N ASP A 174 4.71 -10.37 17.69
CA ASP A 174 5.18 -9.21 16.92
C ASP A 174 4.12 -8.10 16.84
N LYS A 175 2.83 -8.47 16.76
CA LYS A 175 1.71 -7.52 16.80
C LYS A 175 1.59 -6.81 18.15
N THR A 176 1.81 -7.51 19.26
CA THR A 176 1.71 -6.94 20.61
C THR A 176 2.95 -6.16 21.02
N ASP A 177 4.14 -6.72 20.75
CA ASP A 177 5.41 -6.18 21.22
C ASP A 177 5.84 -4.93 20.44
N ARG A 178 5.36 -4.81 19.19
CA ARG A 178 5.66 -3.69 18.27
C ARG A 178 7.14 -3.30 18.27
N LYS A 179 8.01 -4.30 18.15
CA LYS A 179 9.46 -4.09 18.16
C LYS A 179 9.89 -3.26 16.95
N ARG A 180 10.74 -2.25 17.19
CA ARG A 180 11.29 -1.40 16.12
C ARG A 180 12.03 -2.23 15.06
N LYS A 181 12.70 -3.30 15.46
CA LYS A 181 13.40 -4.21 14.53
C LYS A 181 12.43 -4.81 13.51
N THR A 182 11.32 -5.39 13.97
CA THR A 182 10.30 -5.98 13.10
C THR A 182 9.70 -4.93 12.16
N PHE A 183 9.46 -3.72 12.66
CA PHE A 183 9.01 -2.59 11.85
C PHE A 183 9.98 -2.20 10.72
N VAL A 184 11.29 -2.14 11.02
CA VAL A 184 12.33 -1.85 10.02
C VAL A 184 12.43 -2.97 8.98
N ASP A 185 12.32 -4.24 9.40
CA ASP A 185 12.38 -5.39 8.50
C ASP A 185 11.25 -5.39 7.46
N LEU A 186 10.11 -4.76 7.77
CA LEU A 186 8.99 -4.56 6.83
C LEU A 186 9.22 -3.45 5.79
N MET A 187 10.27 -2.63 5.95
CA MET A 187 10.63 -1.53 5.04
C MET A 187 12.05 -1.68 4.50
N PRO A 188 12.35 -2.76 3.74
CA PRO A 188 13.68 -2.93 3.19
C PRO A 188 14.03 -1.71 2.31
N ARG A 189 15.26 -1.21 2.48
CA ARG A 189 15.87 -0.09 1.73
C ARG A 189 15.55 1.33 2.21
N ILE A 190 14.85 1.51 3.33
CA ILE A 190 14.74 2.83 3.98
C ILE A 190 15.59 2.84 5.24
N ASP A 191 16.49 3.81 5.33
CA ASP A 191 17.17 4.11 6.59
C ASP A 191 16.33 5.11 7.39
N ILE A 192 15.74 4.63 8.48
CA ILE A 192 14.90 5.43 9.38
C ILE A 192 15.68 5.99 10.57
N SER A 193 17.01 5.79 10.64
CA SER A 193 17.83 6.25 11.76
C SER A 193 17.84 7.77 11.93
N SER A 194 17.61 8.48 10.83
CA SER A 194 17.61 9.95 10.75
C SER A 194 16.20 10.56 10.75
N LEU A 195 15.19 9.74 11.02
CA LEU A 195 13.79 10.13 10.96
C LEU A 195 13.15 10.10 12.35
N GLN A 196 12.39 11.15 12.64
CA GLN A 196 11.53 11.26 13.80
C GLN A 196 10.12 11.54 13.28
N LEU A 197 9.14 10.87 13.88
CA LEU A 197 7.73 11.04 13.57
C LEU A 197 6.99 11.12 14.90
N SER A 198 6.13 12.12 15.04
CA SER A 198 5.31 12.29 16.22
C SER A 198 3.86 12.58 15.85
N GLU A 199 2.95 12.18 16.74
CA GLU A 199 1.52 12.47 16.66
C GLU A 199 1.06 12.94 18.04
N ASP A 200 0.39 14.09 18.11
CA ASP A 200 -0.12 14.67 19.36
C ASP A 200 0.94 14.80 20.48
N GLY A 201 2.20 15.04 20.08
CA GLY A 201 3.34 15.17 20.99
C GLY A 201 4.00 13.85 21.42
N VAL A 202 3.49 12.70 20.96
CA VAL A 202 4.06 11.38 21.22
C VAL A 202 4.99 10.99 20.08
N GLU A 203 6.22 10.59 20.38
CA GLU A 203 7.17 10.05 19.38
C GLU A 203 6.75 8.62 19.01
N LEU A 204 6.50 8.38 17.71
CA LEU A 204 5.93 7.11 17.25
C LEU A 204 6.98 6.02 17.00
N ILE A 205 8.24 6.39 16.84
CA ILE A 205 9.32 5.44 16.55
C ILE A 205 10.43 5.67 17.57
N GLU A 206 10.37 4.92 18.66
CA GLU A 206 11.38 4.95 19.71
C GLU A 206 12.54 3.98 19.40
N GLN A 207 13.54 3.92 20.28
CA GLN A 207 14.75 3.09 20.08
C GLN A 207 14.44 1.60 19.93
N ASN A 208 13.46 1.08 20.68
CA ASN A 208 13.17 -0.36 20.78
C ASN A 208 11.75 -0.74 20.35
N HIS A 209 10.81 0.20 20.33
CA HIS A 209 9.41 -0.04 19.98
C HIS A 209 8.87 1.08 19.09
N PHE A 210 7.67 0.88 18.55
CA PHE A 210 6.94 1.91 17.81
C PHE A 210 5.46 1.90 18.20
N GLU A 211 4.81 3.05 18.06
CA GLU A 211 3.42 3.28 18.39
C GLU A 211 2.51 3.24 17.16
N GLN A 212 1.21 3.02 17.41
CA GLN A 212 0.20 3.04 16.35
C GLN A 212 -0.21 4.48 16.00
N LEU A 213 -0.36 4.77 14.71
CA LEU A 213 -1.01 6.00 14.26
C LEU A 213 -2.52 5.97 14.55
N ILE A 214 -3.03 7.05 15.14
CA ILE A 214 -4.44 7.21 15.52
C ILE A 214 -5.17 8.09 14.50
N ASN A 215 -4.58 9.23 14.09
CA ASN A 215 -5.26 10.22 13.25
C ASN A 215 -5.20 9.89 11.76
N ILE A 216 -4.30 8.99 11.34
CA ILE A 216 -4.13 8.52 9.98
C ILE A 216 -4.29 7.00 9.98
N LYS A 217 -5.32 6.50 9.31
CA LYS A 217 -5.62 5.07 9.16
C LYS A 217 -5.35 4.56 7.75
N ARG A 218 -5.13 5.47 6.80
CA ARG A 218 -4.85 5.16 5.41
C ARG A 218 -3.89 6.18 4.83
N VAL A 219 -2.96 5.69 4.02
CA VAL A 219 -2.15 6.54 3.15
C VAL A 219 -2.36 6.14 1.70
N ILE A 220 -2.47 7.14 0.83
CA ILE A 220 -2.61 6.98 -0.62
C ILE A 220 -1.50 7.82 -1.25
N TYR A 221 -0.70 7.21 -2.11
CA TYR A 221 0.38 7.89 -2.82
C TYR A 221 0.33 7.55 -4.31
N TYR A 222 0.39 8.58 -5.15
CA TYR A 222 0.60 8.40 -6.58
C TYR A 222 1.45 9.53 -7.16
N LYS A 223 2.15 9.18 -8.23
CA LYS A 223 2.96 10.09 -9.04
C LYS A 223 2.20 10.41 -10.32
N THR A 224 2.03 11.70 -10.64
CA THR A 224 1.27 12.11 -11.83
C THR A 224 1.94 11.73 -13.16
N TYR A 225 3.24 11.47 -13.17
CA TYR A 225 3.92 10.94 -14.35
C TYR A 225 3.75 9.42 -14.52
N GLU A 226 3.16 8.72 -13.54
CA GLU A 226 2.84 7.28 -13.58
C GLU A 226 1.34 7.00 -13.77
N LEU A 227 0.51 8.03 -14.05
CA LEU A 227 -0.96 7.91 -14.07
C LEU A 227 -1.44 6.71 -14.89
N MET A 228 -0.90 6.52 -16.11
CA MET A 228 -1.32 5.43 -16.99
C MET A 228 -1.00 4.03 -16.45
N ASP A 229 0.08 3.89 -15.68
CA ASP A 229 0.51 2.59 -15.15
C ASP A 229 -0.48 2.07 -14.11
N TYR A 230 -1.14 2.96 -13.36
CA TYR A 230 -2.14 2.59 -12.36
C TYR A 230 -3.46 2.07 -12.96
N LEU A 231 -3.76 2.41 -14.22
CA LEU A 231 -4.90 1.84 -14.97
C LEU A 231 -4.59 0.48 -15.58
N GLY A 232 -3.34 0.02 -15.51
CA GLY A 232 -2.93 -1.28 -16.03
C GLY A 232 -3.36 -2.45 -15.14
N ASP A 233 -3.13 -3.66 -15.63
CA ASP A 233 -3.49 -4.93 -14.95
C ASP A 233 -2.58 -5.25 -13.74
N LYS A 234 -1.68 -4.33 -13.35
CA LYS A 234 -0.75 -4.55 -12.22
C LYS A 234 -1.50 -4.33 -10.90
N PRO A 235 -1.69 -5.37 -10.08
CA PRO A 235 -2.39 -5.22 -8.81
C PRO A 235 -1.57 -4.32 -7.87
N SER A 236 -2.20 -3.25 -7.40
CA SER A 236 -1.69 -2.36 -6.36
C SER A 236 -2.86 -1.86 -5.52
N ASP A 237 -2.59 -1.41 -4.29
CA ASP A 237 -3.66 -0.88 -3.44
C ASP A 237 -4.33 0.33 -4.10
N PHE A 238 -3.54 1.18 -4.76
CA PHE A 238 -4.06 2.32 -5.51
C PHE A 238 -4.99 1.88 -6.63
N HIS A 239 -4.62 0.86 -7.41
CA HIS A 239 -5.49 0.24 -8.40
C HIS A 239 -6.80 -0.24 -7.76
N SER A 240 -6.74 -1.06 -6.69
CA SER A 240 -7.97 -1.50 -6.00
C SER A 240 -8.84 -0.33 -5.54
N TYR A 241 -8.24 0.76 -5.04
CA TYR A 241 -8.98 1.94 -4.58
C TYR A 241 -9.73 2.68 -5.70
N LEU A 242 -9.29 2.58 -6.94
CA LEU A 242 -9.96 3.20 -8.09
C LEU A 242 -11.15 2.37 -8.58
N PHE A 243 -11.10 1.05 -8.43
CA PHE A 243 -12.07 0.11 -9.00
C PHE A 243 -13.13 -0.38 -7.99
N GLU A 244 -12.76 -0.52 -6.73
CA GLU A 244 -13.62 -1.10 -5.69
C GLU A 244 -14.14 -0.02 -4.75
N THR A 245 -15.37 -0.16 -4.25
CA THR A 245 -15.90 0.73 -3.21
C THR A 245 -15.50 0.21 -1.83
N SER A 246 -15.07 1.10 -0.93
CA SER A 246 -14.79 0.75 0.47
C SER A 246 -16.03 0.05 1.09
N PRO A 247 -15.83 -1.05 1.84
CA PRO A 247 -16.94 -1.72 2.54
C PRO A 247 -17.74 -0.75 3.40
N GLU A 248 -19.07 -0.90 3.37
CA GLU A 248 -20.03 -0.11 4.16
C GLU A 248 -19.99 1.41 3.91
N TYR A 249 -19.34 1.85 2.83
CA TYR A 249 -19.27 3.28 2.52
C TYR A 249 -20.62 3.84 2.09
N GLN A 250 -20.97 4.98 2.68
CA GLN A 250 -22.08 5.81 2.26
C GLN A 250 -21.59 7.25 2.15
N MET A 251 -21.82 7.85 0.99
CA MET A 251 -21.35 9.20 0.70
C MET A 251 -22.12 10.25 1.51
N THR A 252 -21.39 11.14 2.19
CA THR A 252 -21.98 12.26 2.94
C THR A 252 -22.53 13.36 2.00
N GLN A 253 -23.22 14.36 2.55
CA GLN A 253 -23.70 15.48 1.74
C GLN A 253 -22.53 16.33 1.21
N GLU A 254 -21.51 16.53 2.03
CA GLU A 254 -20.29 17.26 1.67
C GLU A 254 -19.52 16.54 0.57
N GLU A 255 -19.32 15.23 0.71
CA GLU A 255 -18.66 14.39 -0.30
C GLU A 255 -19.46 14.39 -1.62
N ARG A 256 -20.79 14.34 -1.55
CA ARG A 256 -21.66 14.42 -2.73
C ARG A 256 -21.51 15.75 -3.47
N LEU A 257 -21.46 16.86 -2.75
CA LEU A 257 -21.25 18.18 -3.36
C LEU A 257 -19.91 18.26 -4.09
N LEU A 258 -18.87 17.67 -3.50
CA LEU A 258 -17.54 17.65 -4.11
C LEU A 258 -17.45 16.70 -5.31
N SER A 259 -18.09 15.52 -5.24
CA SER A 259 -18.25 14.61 -6.38
C SER A 259 -18.98 15.31 -7.54
N MET A 260 -20.05 16.07 -7.27
CA MET A 260 -20.74 16.87 -8.30
C MET A 260 -19.83 17.91 -8.95
N ARG A 261 -18.95 18.58 -8.17
CA ARG A 261 -17.96 19.53 -8.72
C ARG A 261 -16.96 18.82 -9.62
N LEU A 262 -16.46 17.66 -9.20
CA LEU A 262 -15.55 16.85 -10.01
C LEU A 262 -16.20 16.41 -11.32
N ARG A 263 -17.45 15.93 -11.29
CA ARG A 263 -18.21 15.59 -12.50
C ARG A 263 -18.38 16.77 -13.44
N ALA A 264 -18.65 17.97 -12.91
CA ALA A 264 -18.76 19.17 -13.72
C ALA A 264 -17.42 19.60 -14.37
N ILE A 265 -16.28 19.37 -13.69
CA ILE A 265 -14.95 19.61 -14.27
C ILE A 265 -14.64 18.58 -15.36
N LEU A 266 -14.98 17.32 -15.11
CA LEU A 266 -14.76 16.22 -16.06
C LEU A 266 -15.64 16.37 -17.31
N GLY A 267 -16.90 16.78 -17.15
CA GLY A 267 -17.93 16.76 -18.21
C GLY A 267 -18.54 15.36 -18.41
N GLY A 268 -18.63 14.58 -17.32
CA GLY A 268 -19.10 13.20 -17.33
C GLY A 268 -18.86 12.44 -16.02
N THR A 269 -19.07 11.13 -16.06
CA THR A 269 -18.83 10.20 -14.93
C THR A 269 -17.78 9.15 -15.28
N ILE A 270 -17.19 8.53 -14.25
CA ILE A 270 -16.27 7.41 -14.42
C ILE A 270 -16.81 6.22 -13.65
N ASP A 271 -17.06 5.12 -14.36
CA ASP A 271 -17.62 3.91 -13.78
C ASP A 271 -16.80 2.69 -14.18
N ARG A 272 -16.97 1.61 -13.41
CA ARG A 272 -16.32 0.33 -13.69
C ARG A 272 -17.07 -0.34 -14.85
N GLY A 273 -16.36 -0.58 -15.94
CA GLY A 273 -16.85 -1.33 -17.09
C GLY A 273 -16.33 -2.75 -17.08
N GLU A 274 -17.22 -3.73 -17.12
CA GLU A 274 -16.86 -5.13 -17.31
C GLU A 274 -16.77 -5.44 -18.81
N THR A 275 -15.60 -5.87 -19.27
CA THR A 275 -15.48 -6.60 -20.55
C THR A 275 -15.21 -8.07 -20.26
N LEU A 276 -15.56 -8.95 -21.21
CA LEU A 276 -15.39 -10.42 -21.12
C LEU A 276 -13.98 -10.88 -20.68
N TRP A 277 -12.96 -10.02 -20.79
CA TRP A 277 -11.56 -10.37 -20.55
C TRP A 277 -10.81 -9.40 -19.64
N ARG A 278 -11.39 -8.23 -19.32
CA ARG A 278 -10.73 -7.16 -18.57
C ARG A 278 -11.70 -6.28 -17.81
N ASP A 279 -11.30 -5.97 -16.59
CA ASP A 279 -11.88 -4.89 -15.81
C ASP A 279 -11.23 -3.57 -16.25
N GLN A 280 -12.01 -2.54 -16.53
CA GLN A 280 -11.48 -1.22 -16.89
C GLN A 280 -12.39 -0.10 -16.41
N LEU A 281 -11.82 1.08 -16.19
CA LEU A 281 -12.61 2.28 -15.95
C LEU A 281 -13.05 2.87 -17.29
N LEU A 282 -14.34 3.19 -17.40
CA LEU A 282 -14.96 3.84 -18.54
C LEU A 282 -15.31 5.28 -18.17
N TYR A 283 -14.95 6.21 -19.04
CA TYR A 283 -15.36 7.60 -18.95
C TYR A 283 -16.60 7.80 -19.82
N HIS A 284 -17.73 8.12 -19.19
CA HIS A 284 -19.01 8.42 -19.83
C HIS A 284 -19.19 9.92 -19.88
N ARG A 285 -19.00 10.51 -21.06
CA ARG A 285 -19.21 11.96 -21.28
C ARG A 285 -20.70 12.29 -21.30
N ASP A 286 -21.02 13.52 -20.92
CA ASP A 286 -22.40 14.03 -20.93
C ASP A 286 -23.05 14.03 -22.33
N ASP A 287 -22.26 14.03 -23.40
CA ASP A 287 -22.73 13.93 -24.79
C ASP A 287 -22.99 12.48 -25.26
N GLY A 288 -22.84 11.49 -24.37
CA GLY A 288 -23.07 10.08 -24.63
C GLY A 288 -21.87 9.34 -25.20
N LEU A 289 -20.71 10.00 -25.37
CA LEU A 289 -19.48 9.33 -25.79
C LEU A 289 -18.86 8.56 -24.62
N GLU A 290 -18.62 7.27 -24.83
CA GLU A 290 -17.93 6.39 -23.88
C GLU A 290 -16.51 6.10 -24.35
N ILE A 291 -15.54 6.27 -23.46
CA ILE A 291 -14.12 6.08 -23.76
C ILE A 291 -13.46 5.30 -22.61
N PRO A 292 -12.65 4.27 -22.87
CA PRO A 292 -11.79 3.70 -21.84
C PRO A 292 -10.90 4.79 -21.22
N LEU A 293 -10.88 4.90 -19.89
CA LEU A 293 -10.20 6.00 -19.20
C LEU A 293 -8.70 6.09 -19.56
N LYS A 294 -8.06 4.94 -19.81
CA LYS A 294 -6.66 4.85 -20.27
C LYS A 294 -6.39 5.51 -21.64
N GLN A 295 -7.43 5.79 -22.40
CA GLN A 295 -7.37 6.48 -23.70
C GLN A 295 -7.79 7.95 -23.60
N ALA A 296 -8.17 8.42 -22.41
CA ALA A 296 -8.53 9.81 -22.18
C ALA A 296 -7.27 10.71 -22.07
N ALA A 297 -7.49 12.02 -22.14
CA ALA A 297 -6.43 12.99 -21.90
C ALA A 297 -5.86 12.86 -20.47
N THR A 298 -4.54 12.93 -20.32
CA THR A 298 -3.84 12.73 -19.02
C THR A 298 -4.37 13.65 -17.92
N GLY A 299 -4.65 14.92 -18.22
CA GLY A 299 -5.23 15.81 -17.22
C GLY A 299 -6.64 15.41 -16.76
N LEU A 300 -7.43 14.76 -17.63
CA LEU A 300 -8.73 14.19 -17.25
C LEU A 300 -8.55 12.98 -16.31
N ILE A 301 -7.51 12.18 -16.54
CA ILE A 301 -7.16 11.04 -15.68
C ILE A 301 -6.81 11.51 -14.26
N SER A 302 -6.07 12.60 -14.11
CA SER A 302 -5.74 13.18 -12.78
C SER A 302 -6.99 13.53 -11.98
N PHE A 303 -7.99 14.18 -12.59
CA PHE A 303 -9.27 14.46 -11.94
C PHE A 303 -10.09 13.19 -11.70
N SER A 304 -10.01 12.23 -12.63
CA SER A 304 -10.71 10.96 -12.51
C SER A 304 -10.26 10.17 -11.29
N TYR A 305 -8.98 10.25 -10.92
CA TYR A 305 -8.48 9.61 -9.71
C TYR A 305 -9.06 10.23 -8.46
N LEU A 306 -9.07 11.56 -8.34
CA LEU A 306 -9.72 12.21 -7.20
C LEU A 306 -11.22 11.87 -7.13
N ALA A 307 -11.90 11.84 -8.28
CA ALA A 307 -13.31 11.45 -8.36
C ALA A 307 -13.53 10.01 -7.89
N ARG A 308 -12.79 9.03 -8.43
CA ARG A 308 -12.93 7.62 -8.04
C ARG A 308 -12.56 7.38 -6.59
N LEU A 309 -11.46 7.97 -6.09
CA LEU A 309 -11.06 7.82 -4.68
C LEU A 309 -12.09 8.42 -3.71
N LEU A 310 -12.72 9.54 -4.10
CA LEU A 310 -13.81 10.14 -3.33
C LEU A 310 -15.07 9.25 -3.37
N GLU A 311 -15.54 8.91 -4.57
CA GLU A 311 -16.77 8.16 -4.80
C GLU A 311 -16.71 6.72 -4.26
N ASN A 312 -15.51 6.13 -4.19
CA ASN A 312 -15.27 4.84 -3.57
C ASN A 312 -15.05 4.92 -2.05
N GLY A 313 -15.02 6.11 -1.45
CA GLY A 313 -14.92 6.30 0.00
C GLY A 313 -13.52 6.09 0.58
N TYR A 314 -12.48 6.32 -0.21
CA TYR A 314 -11.09 6.24 0.24
C TYR A 314 -10.53 7.59 0.68
N LEU A 315 -11.08 8.72 0.23
CA LEU A 315 -10.73 10.05 0.72
C LEU A 315 -11.58 10.39 1.94
N LYS A 316 -11.02 10.19 3.13
CA LYS A 316 -11.67 10.43 4.43
C LYS A 316 -10.82 11.32 5.32
N LYS A 317 -11.36 11.72 6.47
CA LYS A 317 -10.64 12.51 7.49
C LYS A 317 -9.38 11.83 8.03
N ASP A 318 -9.32 10.50 7.99
CA ASP A 318 -8.21 9.66 8.47
C ASP A 318 -7.30 9.20 7.32
N THR A 319 -7.43 9.82 6.15
CA THR A 319 -6.60 9.55 4.98
C THR A 319 -5.53 10.62 4.83
N LEU A 320 -4.29 10.18 4.63
CA LEU A 320 -3.18 10.99 4.12
C LEU A 320 -3.05 10.75 2.62
N LEU A 321 -3.38 11.76 1.82
CA LEU A 321 -3.23 11.77 0.38
C LEU A 321 -1.91 12.46 0.01
N ILE A 322 -1.01 11.73 -0.64
CA ILE A 322 0.28 12.23 -1.10
C ILE A 322 0.25 12.27 -2.63
N ILE A 323 0.52 13.43 -3.22
CA ILE A 323 0.55 13.59 -4.68
C ILE A 323 1.85 14.25 -5.09
N ASP A 324 2.62 13.56 -5.94
CA ASP A 324 3.84 14.14 -6.53
C ASP A 324 3.50 14.81 -7.86
N GLU A 325 3.86 16.08 -7.99
CA GLU A 325 3.66 16.94 -9.16
C GLU A 325 2.20 16.95 -9.67
N PRO A 326 1.20 17.30 -8.84
CA PRO A 326 -0.22 17.32 -9.25
C PRO A 326 -0.50 18.13 -10.52
N GLU A 327 0.35 19.11 -10.83
CA GLU A 327 0.29 19.96 -12.02
C GLU A 327 0.68 19.26 -13.34
N ALA A 328 1.35 18.11 -13.28
CA ALA A 328 1.93 17.50 -14.47
C ALA A 328 0.82 17.15 -15.48
N HIS A 329 1.04 17.55 -16.74
CA HIS A 329 0.10 17.39 -17.85
C HIS A 329 -1.25 18.12 -17.71
N LEU A 330 -1.39 19.05 -16.74
CA LEU A 330 -2.57 19.90 -16.63
C LEU A 330 -2.42 21.18 -17.46
N HIS A 331 -3.49 21.56 -18.17
CA HIS A 331 -3.62 22.90 -18.75
C HIS A 331 -3.67 23.95 -17.60
N PRO A 332 -3.17 25.18 -17.77
CA PRO A 332 -3.16 26.20 -16.70
C PRO A 332 -4.50 26.40 -15.97
N LYS A 333 -5.61 26.44 -16.73
CA LYS A 333 -6.97 26.49 -16.14
C LYS A 333 -7.24 25.32 -15.19
N TRP A 334 -6.79 24.12 -15.53
CA TRP A 334 -6.99 22.91 -14.74
C TRP A 334 -6.07 22.85 -13.53
N ILE A 335 -4.88 23.46 -13.56
CA ILE A 335 -4.02 23.62 -12.37
C ILE A 335 -4.81 24.32 -11.25
N VAL A 336 -5.50 25.42 -11.59
CA VAL A 336 -6.31 26.19 -10.63
C VAL A 336 -7.51 25.38 -10.11
N GLU A 337 -8.21 24.66 -10.98
CA GLU A 337 -9.34 23.81 -10.54
C GLU A 337 -8.85 22.62 -9.70
N TYR A 338 -7.69 22.04 -10.01
CA TYR A 338 -7.11 20.95 -9.23
C TYR A 338 -6.73 21.43 -7.82
N ALA A 339 -6.02 22.55 -7.73
CA ALA A 339 -5.73 23.23 -6.46
C ALA A 339 -7.01 23.48 -5.65
N ARG A 340 -8.08 23.94 -6.32
CA ARG A 340 -9.38 24.15 -5.69
C ARG A 340 -9.96 22.88 -5.09
N ILE A 341 -9.95 21.77 -5.83
CA ILE A 341 -10.44 20.49 -5.32
C ILE A 341 -9.63 20.03 -4.12
N LEU A 342 -8.29 20.15 -4.13
CA LEU A 342 -7.45 19.78 -2.99
C LEU A 342 -7.79 20.58 -1.72
N VAL A 343 -7.94 21.90 -1.84
CA VAL A 343 -8.35 22.75 -0.70
C VAL A 343 -9.74 22.37 -0.20
N LEU A 344 -10.69 22.07 -1.10
CA LEU A 344 -12.04 21.66 -0.71
C LEU A 344 -12.08 20.27 -0.08
N LEU A 345 -11.28 19.31 -0.55
CA LEU A 345 -11.11 17.99 0.08
C LEU A 345 -10.67 18.16 1.55
N GLN A 346 -9.64 18.98 1.79
CA GLN A 346 -9.18 19.26 3.14
C GLN A 346 -10.25 19.98 3.97
N LYS A 347 -10.89 21.01 3.43
CA LYS A 347 -11.89 21.81 4.16
C LYS A 347 -13.15 21.03 4.53
N GLN A 348 -13.71 20.30 3.57
CA GLN A 348 -15.04 19.69 3.69
C GLN A 348 -14.98 18.28 4.27
N ILE A 349 -13.91 17.52 3.98
CA ILE A 349 -13.77 16.13 4.42
C ILE A 349 -12.76 16.00 5.57
N GLY A 350 -11.78 16.91 5.65
CA GLY A 350 -10.68 16.82 6.61
C GLY A 350 -9.56 15.88 6.18
N THR A 351 -9.49 15.51 4.89
CA THR A 351 -8.40 14.72 4.34
C THR A 351 -7.08 15.47 4.52
N LYS A 352 -6.06 14.79 5.06
CA LYS A 352 -4.70 15.33 5.12
C LYS A 352 -4.06 15.18 3.76
N ILE A 353 -3.42 16.22 3.25
CA ILE A 353 -2.87 16.23 1.90
C ILE A 353 -1.43 16.70 1.96
N LEU A 354 -0.52 15.95 1.35
CA LEU A 354 0.84 16.39 1.06
C LEU A 354 0.99 16.47 -0.45
N ILE A 355 1.39 17.62 -0.97
CA ILE A 355 1.79 17.76 -2.36
C ILE A 355 3.26 18.13 -2.45
N SER A 356 3.95 17.59 -3.44
CA SER A 356 5.24 18.10 -3.89
C SER A 356 5.06 18.74 -5.26
N SER A 357 5.44 20.01 -5.38
CA SER A 357 5.25 20.79 -6.61
C SER A 357 6.49 21.63 -6.92
N HIS A 358 6.71 21.88 -8.20
CA HIS A 358 7.69 22.84 -8.70
C HIS A 358 7.02 23.92 -9.56
N ASN A 359 5.69 24.04 -9.47
CA ASN A 359 4.90 24.93 -10.31
C ASN A 359 4.39 26.15 -9.53
N PRO A 360 4.78 27.38 -9.93
CA PRO A 360 4.37 28.60 -9.26
C PRO A 360 2.84 28.81 -9.26
N ASP A 361 2.15 28.44 -10.35
CA ASP A 361 0.69 28.60 -10.46
C ASP A 361 -0.05 27.67 -9.50
N MET A 362 0.42 26.44 -9.31
CA MET A 362 -0.14 25.49 -8.33
C MET A 362 -0.02 26.04 -6.90
N VAL A 363 1.18 26.51 -6.53
CA VAL A 363 1.44 27.12 -5.21
C VAL A 363 0.58 28.36 -5.00
N ALA A 364 0.53 29.26 -5.99
CA ALA A 364 -0.27 30.48 -5.96
C ALA A 364 -1.77 30.19 -5.82
N ALA A 365 -2.27 29.23 -6.60
CA ALA A 365 -3.68 28.86 -6.59
C ALA A 365 -4.09 28.30 -5.23
N ILE A 366 -3.29 27.39 -4.64
CA ILE A 366 -3.59 26.82 -3.33
C ILE A 366 -3.64 27.91 -2.26
N ASP A 367 -2.65 28.80 -2.21
CA ASP A 367 -2.63 29.88 -1.21
C ASP A 367 -3.83 30.83 -1.37
N ALA A 368 -4.10 31.30 -2.59
CA ALA A 368 -5.21 32.21 -2.85
C ALA A 368 -6.57 31.57 -2.53
N ILE A 369 -6.75 30.30 -2.87
CA ILE A 369 -8.00 29.56 -2.60
C ILE A 369 -8.12 29.25 -1.11
N ALA A 370 -7.05 28.84 -0.43
CA ALA A 370 -7.05 28.60 1.01
C ALA A 370 -7.43 29.85 1.81
N ARG A 371 -6.90 31.02 1.42
CA ARG A 371 -7.29 32.33 1.99
C ARG A 371 -8.76 32.62 1.78
N LYS A 372 -9.26 32.43 0.55
CA LYS A 372 -10.68 32.65 0.21
C LYS A 372 -11.61 31.70 0.97
N GLU A 373 -11.21 30.45 1.14
CA GLU A 373 -12.00 29.42 1.79
C GLU A 373 -11.85 29.42 3.32
N GLY A 374 -10.98 30.27 3.89
CA GLY A 374 -10.78 30.43 5.34
C GLY A 374 -10.04 29.27 5.99
N VAL A 375 -9.11 28.61 5.27
CA VAL A 375 -8.36 27.44 5.76
C VAL A 375 -6.85 27.62 5.72
N SER A 376 -6.36 28.86 5.64
CA SER A 376 -4.93 29.19 5.63
C SER A 376 -4.18 28.64 6.84
N GLU A 377 -4.79 28.62 8.04
CA GLU A 377 -4.17 28.08 9.25
C GLU A 377 -3.87 26.57 9.17
N ARG A 378 -4.56 25.85 8.29
CA ARG A 378 -4.36 24.42 8.01
C ARG A 378 -3.71 24.17 6.66
N THR A 379 -3.12 25.21 6.07
CA THR A 379 -2.44 25.16 4.77
C THR A 379 -0.99 25.56 4.98
N ASN A 380 -0.07 24.59 4.92
CA ASN A 380 1.33 24.79 5.22
C ASN A 380 2.17 24.80 3.94
N PHE A 381 3.06 25.77 3.79
CA PHE A 381 4.03 25.81 2.70
C PHE A 381 5.43 25.58 3.24
N TYR A 382 6.18 24.70 2.59
CA TYR A 382 7.59 24.44 2.89
C TYR A 382 8.43 24.63 1.64
N PHE A 383 9.44 25.48 1.73
CA PHE A 383 10.35 25.75 0.62
C PHE A 383 11.68 25.04 0.85
N ALA A 384 12.14 24.28 -0.15
CA ALA A 384 13.41 23.57 -0.11
C ALA A 384 14.55 24.51 -0.53
N LYS A 385 15.21 25.13 0.44
CA LYS A 385 16.37 26.01 0.20
C LYS A 385 17.67 25.23 0.20
N PRO A 386 18.61 25.49 -0.72
CA PRO A 386 19.96 24.96 -0.64
C PRO A 386 20.62 25.32 0.70
N SER A 387 21.38 24.39 1.28
CA SER A 387 22.16 24.60 2.49
C SER A 387 23.41 25.41 2.18
N ASP A 388 23.73 26.41 3.01
CA ASP A 388 24.93 27.24 2.89
C ASP A 388 26.23 26.41 2.84
N THR A 389 26.23 25.24 3.50
CA THR A 389 27.40 24.37 3.61
C THR A 389 27.55 23.40 2.42
N ASN A 390 26.47 23.09 1.71
CA ASN A 390 26.48 22.15 0.60
C ASN A 390 25.28 22.41 -0.32
N LYS A 391 25.56 22.91 -1.52
CA LYS A 391 24.55 23.25 -2.53
C LYS A 391 23.67 22.09 -3.00
N TYR A 392 24.06 20.84 -2.76
CA TYR A 392 23.28 19.64 -3.09
C TYR A 392 22.47 19.10 -1.91
N LYS A 393 22.49 19.80 -0.78
CA LYS A 393 21.73 19.47 0.42
C LYS A 393 20.73 20.59 0.69
N TYR A 394 19.49 20.24 1.02
CA TYR A 394 18.39 21.20 1.12
C TYR A 394 17.75 21.21 2.51
N ILE A 395 17.36 22.40 2.98
CA ILE A 395 16.61 22.61 4.22
C ILE A 395 15.18 22.99 3.84
N PHE A 396 14.20 22.26 4.36
CA PHE A 396 12.78 22.54 4.16
C PHE A 396 12.31 23.51 5.25
N GLU A 397 12.12 24.77 4.88
CA GLU A 397 11.69 25.83 5.79
C GLU A 397 10.20 26.13 5.61
N ARG A 398 9.44 26.16 6.72
CA ARG A 398 8.05 26.62 6.70
C ARG A 398 8.01 28.10 6.30
N GLN A 399 7.09 28.45 5.41
CA GLN A 399 6.91 29.81 4.91
C GLN A 399 5.58 30.38 5.41
N ASP A 400 5.62 31.60 5.96
CA ASP A 400 4.41 32.35 6.34
C ASP A 400 3.72 32.99 5.13
N ASN A 401 4.49 33.24 4.06
CA ASN A 401 4.00 33.71 2.77
C ASN A 401 4.74 32.99 1.65
N ILE A 402 4.09 32.89 0.48
CA ILE A 402 4.66 32.17 -0.67
C ILE A 402 5.67 33.02 -1.49
N GLY A 403 5.98 34.25 -1.09
CA GLY A 403 6.84 35.17 -1.83
C GLY A 403 8.24 34.62 -2.09
N SER A 404 8.88 34.10 -1.04
CA SER A 404 10.22 33.48 -1.12
C SER A 404 10.29 32.27 -2.05
N ILE A 405 9.16 31.61 -2.28
CA ILE A 405 9.05 30.47 -3.20
C ILE A 405 9.16 30.98 -4.64
N PHE A 406 8.55 32.13 -4.95
CA PHE A 406 8.63 32.74 -6.27
C PHE A 406 10.00 33.31 -6.61
N ASP A 407 10.78 33.76 -5.63
CA ASP A 407 12.15 34.23 -5.89
C ASP A 407 13.00 33.15 -6.57
N SER A 408 12.79 31.87 -6.21
CA SER A 408 13.44 30.74 -6.88
C SER A 408 12.89 30.45 -8.28
N PHE A 409 11.60 30.69 -8.51
CA PHE A 409 10.98 30.52 -9.83
C PHE A 409 11.35 31.64 -10.80
N ASN A 410 11.58 32.86 -10.29
CA ASN A 410 11.98 34.02 -11.08
C ASN A 410 13.37 33.85 -11.72
N ILE A 411 14.21 32.92 -11.24
CA ILE A 411 15.48 32.55 -11.89
C ILE A 411 15.25 32.14 -13.35
N ALA A 412 14.13 31.47 -13.66
CA ALA A 412 13.79 31.12 -15.03
C ALA A 412 13.49 32.37 -15.88
N LEU A 413 12.79 33.37 -15.32
CA LEU A 413 12.49 34.62 -16.00
C LEU A 413 13.77 35.42 -16.27
N THR A 414 14.66 35.51 -15.28
CA THR A 414 15.98 36.14 -15.43
C THR A 414 16.80 35.47 -16.53
N ARG A 415 16.79 34.13 -16.61
CA ARG A 415 17.45 33.41 -17.72
C ARG A 415 16.81 33.66 -19.07
N ILE A 416 15.48 33.79 -19.14
CA ILE A 416 14.77 34.13 -20.38
C ILE A 416 15.17 35.53 -20.84
N GLU A 417 15.28 36.50 -19.93
CA GLU A 417 15.78 37.84 -20.22
C GLU A 417 17.25 37.76 -20.70
N GLU A 418 18.12 37.04 -20.00
CA GLU A 418 19.52 36.82 -20.40
C GLU A 418 19.66 36.19 -21.80
N TYR A 419 18.82 35.22 -22.16
CA TYR A 419 18.84 34.58 -23.49
C TYR A 419 18.10 35.36 -24.57
N GLY A 420 17.19 36.26 -24.18
CA GLY A 420 16.40 37.08 -25.10
C GLY A 420 17.05 38.40 -25.49
N GLU A 421 18.10 38.82 -24.76
CA GLU A 421 18.88 40.03 -25.05
C GLU A 421 20.09 39.80 -25.98
N ASP A 422 20.22 38.63 -26.63
CA ASP A 422 21.23 38.36 -27.70
C ASP A 422 20.68 38.54 -29.13
#